data_AF-A0A7L3HPL7-F1
#
_entry.id   AF-A0A7L3HPL7-F1
#
_cell.length_a   1.000
_cell.length_b   1.000
_cell.length_c   1.000
_cell.angle_alpha   90.00
_cell.angle_beta   90.00
_cell.angle_gamma   90.00
#
_symmetry.space_group_name_H-M   'P 1'
#
loop_
_entity.id
_entity.type
_entity.pdbx_description
1 polymer ?
#
loop_
_entity_poly.entity_id
_entity_poly.type
_entity_poly.pdbx_seq_one_letter_code
_entity_poly.pdbx_strand_id
1 'polypeptide(L)'
;VQSSLGTHCSIQRLLGHFTDRLPQELVLPGIPGKQSQGPSREEPACPAPQPVLQVLLCAEVPQQTLADFVKGSHALHRTSPGHYERLGCLLLLQICMGLEHLRVQNVAQGDLCPENLLLVQCPCPPQGQQGQKELPGLSLPRLLISSFFKVQEKQRPCSSSQEQDWSQGLAAPSPPAAAELNVGRLIYQILHVDISLENILGFRSKRLPEIPLLSIYSAGLKRLATLLLHRDPHQRVSIEQARGILQVLLWGPRQELFARSRKSLGLLQSWLQVKRALLLLRFAENSAGARASPGLEEWLCCQYFQGVTEHTLYQVTQVLYAP
;
A
#
# COMPACT_ATOMS: atom_id res chain seq x y z
N VAL A 1 -6.47 -11.97 21.26
CA VAL A 1 -6.48 -13.10 20.28
C VAL A 1 -6.22 -12.54 18.88
N GLN A 2 -4.96 -12.32 18.53
CA GLN A 2 -4.52 -11.94 17.17
C GLN A 2 -3.67 -13.08 16.53
N SER A 3 -3.79 -14.29 17.06
CA SER A 3 -2.90 -15.42 16.79
C SER A 3 -3.13 -16.13 15.45
N SER A 4 -4.12 -15.74 14.64
CA SER A 4 -4.47 -16.48 13.42
C SER A 4 -3.88 -15.94 12.11
N LEU A 5 -3.29 -14.73 12.10
CA LEU A 5 -2.89 -14.06 10.85
C LEU A 5 -1.42 -14.25 10.45
N GLY A 6 -0.58 -14.82 11.32
CA GLY A 6 0.88 -14.82 11.14
C GLY A 6 1.46 -13.39 11.17
N THR A 7 2.77 -13.26 11.40
CA THR A 7 3.41 -11.94 11.35
C THR A 7 3.83 -11.64 9.92
N HIS A 8 3.56 -10.41 9.44
CA HIS A 8 3.98 -9.94 8.12
C HIS A 8 4.54 -8.52 8.21
N CYS A 9 5.53 -8.21 7.38
CA CYS A 9 6.22 -6.91 7.41
C CYS A 9 5.27 -5.74 7.06
N SER A 10 4.24 -5.95 6.25
CA SER A 10 3.32 -4.88 5.82
C SER A 10 1.95 -4.89 6.52
N ILE A 11 1.81 -5.63 7.62
CA ILE A 11 0.54 -5.73 8.38
C ILE A 11 0.80 -5.26 9.81
N GLN A 12 -0.06 -4.37 10.31
CA GLN A 12 0.07 -3.85 11.68
C GLN A 12 -0.05 -4.96 12.72
N ARG A 13 0.78 -4.90 13.78
CA ARG A 13 0.72 -5.88 14.88
C ARG A 13 0.01 -5.29 16.10
N LEU A 14 -1.09 -5.93 16.53
CA LEU A 14 -1.81 -5.58 17.74
C LEU A 14 -1.28 -6.43 18.90
N LEU A 15 -0.76 -5.75 19.90
CA LEU A 15 -0.29 -6.35 21.14
C LEU A 15 -1.45 -6.61 22.11
N GLY A 16 -2.43 -5.70 22.14
CA GLY A 16 -3.59 -5.81 23.01
C GLY A 16 -4.66 -4.77 22.70
N HIS A 17 -5.83 -4.91 23.30
CA HIS A 17 -6.88 -3.91 23.28
C HIS A 17 -7.54 -3.84 24.65
N PHE A 18 -8.06 -2.67 25.00
CA PHE A 18 -8.86 -2.44 26.18
C PHE A 18 -9.87 -1.32 25.91
N THR A 19 -10.86 -1.15 26.78
CA THR A 19 -11.82 -0.04 26.69
C THR A 19 -11.53 0.97 27.78
N ASP A 20 -11.48 2.25 27.43
CA ASP A 20 -11.18 3.32 28.37
C ASP A 20 -11.88 4.63 27.99
N ARG A 21 -11.99 5.54 28.95
CA ARG A 21 -12.48 6.91 28.73
C ARG A 21 -11.27 7.81 28.54
N LEU A 22 -11.03 8.20 27.28
CA LEU A 22 -9.93 9.11 26.96
C LEU A 22 -10.27 10.54 27.41
N PRO A 23 -9.31 11.27 28.01
CA PRO A 23 -9.43 12.70 28.28
C PRO A 23 -9.87 13.47 27.04
N GLN A 24 -10.72 14.50 27.21
CA GLN A 24 -11.28 15.26 26.09
C GLN A 24 -10.18 15.94 25.26
N GLU A 25 -9.03 16.24 25.87
CA GLU A 25 -7.86 16.84 25.21
C GLU A 25 -7.21 15.89 24.18
N LEU A 26 -7.42 14.58 24.32
CA LEU A 26 -6.90 13.56 23.40
C LEU A 26 -7.91 13.16 22.31
N VAL A 27 -9.17 13.61 22.42
CA VAL A 27 -10.19 13.35 21.40
C VAL A 27 -10.03 14.38 20.29
N LEU A 28 -9.40 13.97 19.18
CA LEU A 28 -9.27 14.81 17.99
C LEU A 28 -10.66 15.26 17.49
N PRO A 29 -10.82 16.53 17.05
CA PRO A 29 -12.09 17.05 16.57
C PRO A 29 -12.45 16.39 15.24
N GLY A 30 -13.32 15.38 15.29
CA GLY A 30 -13.70 14.63 14.10
C GLY A 30 -14.46 13.32 14.33
N ILE A 31 -14.64 12.85 15.57
CA ILE A 31 -15.57 11.75 15.84
C ILE A 31 -17.00 12.28 15.65
N PRO A 32 -17.79 11.79 14.68
CA PRO A 32 -19.14 12.28 14.46
C PRO A 32 -20.07 11.74 15.55
N GLY A 33 -20.06 12.39 16.71
CA GLY A 33 -21.24 12.43 17.56
C GLY A 33 -22.27 13.30 16.86
N LYS A 34 -23.38 12.71 16.42
CA LYS A 34 -24.52 13.40 15.77
C LYS A 34 -24.84 14.71 16.51
N GLN A 35 -24.41 15.86 15.97
CA GLN A 35 -24.90 17.17 16.39
C GLN A 35 -25.90 17.66 15.34
N SER A 36 -27.14 17.17 15.46
CA SER A 36 -28.29 17.96 15.03
C SER A 36 -28.68 18.84 16.21
N GLN A 37 -28.10 20.03 16.32
CA GLN A 37 -28.61 21.05 17.26
C GLN A 37 -29.38 22.11 16.47
N GLY A 38 -30.70 22.01 16.54
CA GLY A 38 -31.59 23.15 16.34
C GLY A 38 -31.55 24.08 17.56
N PRO A 39 -31.99 25.34 17.43
CA PRO A 39 -31.81 26.33 18.47
C PRO A 39 -32.95 26.26 19.48
N SER A 40 -32.67 25.85 20.72
CA SER A 40 -33.51 26.23 21.86
C SER A 40 -32.84 26.01 23.23
N ARG A 41 -32.58 27.16 23.87
CA ARG A 41 -32.74 27.50 25.30
C ARG A 41 -31.80 26.88 26.34
N GLU A 42 -31.23 27.79 27.12
CA GLU A 42 -30.31 27.60 28.25
C GLU A 42 -30.90 26.75 29.37
N GLU A 43 -30.27 25.61 29.65
CA GLU A 43 -30.25 24.93 30.96
C GLU A 43 -28.80 24.53 31.28
N PRO A 44 -28.41 24.43 32.57
CA PRO A 44 -27.04 24.08 32.95
C PRO A 44 -26.76 22.64 32.51
N ALA A 45 -26.05 22.49 31.39
CA ALA A 45 -25.80 21.21 30.76
C ALA A 45 -24.97 20.31 31.68
N CYS A 46 -25.55 19.18 32.10
CA CYS A 46 -24.78 18.03 32.58
C CYS A 46 -23.63 17.75 31.61
N PRO A 47 -22.38 17.54 32.06
CA PRO A 47 -21.29 17.21 31.15
C PRO A 47 -21.67 15.94 30.39
N ALA A 48 -21.71 16.04 29.06
CA ALA A 48 -22.04 14.91 28.20
C ALA A 48 -21.17 13.70 28.60
N PRO A 49 -21.75 12.49 28.76
CA PRO A 49 -20.99 11.32 29.17
C PRO A 49 -19.84 11.09 28.19
N GLN A 50 -18.61 11.05 28.72
CA GLN A 50 -17.43 10.80 27.90
C GLN A 50 -17.57 9.46 27.18
N PRO A 51 -17.36 9.42 25.85
CA PRO A 51 -17.48 8.19 25.10
C PRO A 51 -16.45 7.18 25.61
N VAL A 52 -16.90 5.96 25.91
CA VAL A 52 -16.00 4.83 26.16
C VAL A 52 -15.45 4.41 24.81
N LEU A 53 -14.13 4.51 24.63
CA LEU A 53 -13.45 4.19 23.39
C LEU A 53 -12.67 2.89 23.54
N GLN A 54 -12.59 2.12 22.46
CA GLN A 54 -11.70 0.97 22.38
C GLN A 54 -10.29 1.48 22.02
N VAL A 55 -9.33 1.20 22.89
CA VAL A 55 -7.91 1.54 22.73
C VAL A 55 -7.15 0.32 22.24
N LEU A 56 -6.37 0.49 21.18
CA LEU A 56 -5.54 -0.55 20.57
C LEU A 56 -4.06 -0.27 20.86
N LEU A 57 -3.36 -1.24 21.44
CA LEU A 57 -1.91 -1.19 21.66
C LEU A 57 -1.21 -1.90 20.51
N CYS A 58 -0.41 -1.15 19.74
CA CYS A 58 0.30 -1.68 18.58
C CYS A 58 1.81 -1.69 18.81
N ALA A 59 2.52 -2.60 18.14
CA ALA A 59 3.98 -2.73 18.29
C ALA A 59 4.74 -1.61 17.57
N GLU A 60 4.17 -1.11 16.48
CA GLU A 60 4.77 -0.05 15.66
C GLU A 60 4.11 1.30 15.91
N VAL A 61 4.94 2.35 16.02
CA VAL A 61 4.49 3.74 16.14
C VAL A 61 4.49 4.40 14.76
N PRO A 62 3.32 4.73 14.19
CA PRO A 62 3.23 5.40 12.90
C PRO A 62 3.65 6.87 13.01
N GLN A 63 4.39 7.36 12.01
CA GLN A 63 4.75 8.78 11.93
C GLN A 63 3.70 9.61 11.23
N GLN A 64 3.10 9.04 10.18
CA GLN A 64 2.05 9.68 9.37
C GLN A 64 1.26 8.62 8.60
N THR A 65 0.11 9.01 8.05
CA THR A 65 -0.63 8.16 7.12
C THR A 65 -0.13 8.35 5.68
N LEU A 66 -0.48 7.43 4.78
CA LEU A 66 -0.21 7.62 3.36
C LEU A 66 -0.98 8.84 2.81
N ALA A 67 -2.18 9.12 3.34
CA ALA A 67 -2.95 10.31 2.98
C ALA A 67 -2.17 11.60 3.27
N ASP A 68 -1.61 11.72 4.48
CA ASP A 68 -0.83 12.88 4.90
C ASP A 68 0.46 13.01 4.08
N PHE A 69 1.13 11.88 3.83
CA PHE A 69 2.32 11.85 2.99
C PHE A 69 2.03 12.34 1.57
N VAL A 70 0.97 11.83 0.92
CA VAL A 70 0.57 12.26 -0.42
C VAL A 70 0.23 13.75 -0.42
N LYS A 71 -0.55 14.23 0.54
CA LYS A 71 -0.89 15.65 0.67
C LYS A 71 0.35 16.54 0.84
N GLY A 72 1.35 16.09 1.59
CA GLY A 72 2.60 16.82 1.83
C GLY A 72 3.64 16.73 0.71
N SER A 73 3.51 15.79 -0.23
CA SER A 73 4.58 15.45 -1.19
C SER A 73 4.44 16.04 -2.59
N HIS A 74 3.42 16.87 -2.86
CA HIS A 74 3.23 17.54 -4.16
C HIS A 74 4.47 18.30 -4.64
N ALA A 75 5.15 19.02 -3.75
CA ALA A 75 6.37 19.76 -4.08
C ALA A 75 7.54 18.82 -4.47
N LEU A 76 7.63 17.65 -3.82
CA LEU A 76 8.64 16.63 -4.11
C LEU A 76 8.38 15.95 -5.45
N HIS A 77 7.11 15.63 -5.76
CA HIS A 77 6.74 15.05 -7.06
C HIS A 77 7.03 16.03 -8.20
N ARG A 78 6.78 17.33 -8.00
CA ARG A 78 7.08 18.36 -8.99
C ARG A 78 8.59 18.58 -9.20
N THR A 79 9.37 18.55 -8.12
CA THR A 79 10.82 18.84 -8.17
C THR A 79 11.64 17.62 -8.63
N SER A 80 11.21 16.42 -8.24
CA SER A 80 11.96 15.18 -8.47
C SER A 80 11.02 14.00 -8.81
N PRO A 81 10.32 14.04 -9.96
CA PRO A 81 9.27 13.09 -10.26
C PRO A 81 9.74 11.64 -10.30
N GLY A 82 10.92 11.39 -10.86
CA GLY A 82 11.48 10.02 -10.89
C GLY A 82 11.76 9.42 -9.51
N HIS A 83 12.25 10.21 -8.56
CA HIS A 83 12.49 9.72 -7.20
C HIS A 83 11.18 9.48 -6.45
N TYR A 84 10.24 10.41 -6.59
CA TYR A 84 8.92 10.29 -5.97
C TYR A 84 8.14 9.09 -6.50
N GLU A 85 8.07 8.91 -7.82
CA GLU A 85 7.35 7.79 -8.42
C GLU A 85 8.02 6.44 -8.15
N ARG A 86 9.36 6.42 -7.99
CA ARG A 86 10.07 5.23 -7.50
C ARG A 86 9.63 4.87 -6.08
N LEU A 87 9.56 5.86 -5.19
CA LEU A 87 9.06 5.67 -3.82
C LEU A 87 7.61 5.19 -3.83
N GLY A 88 6.75 5.78 -4.68
CA GLY A 88 5.39 5.32 -4.91
C GLY A 88 5.32 3.85 -5.33
N CYS A 89 6.17 3.42 -6.26
CA CYS A 89 6.28 2.00 -6.66
C CYS A 89 6.66 1.09 -5.48
N LEU A 90 7.59 1.52 -4.62
CA LEU A 90 8.02 0.76 -3.44
C LEU A 90 6.91 0.66 -2.37
N LEU A 91 6.14 1.73 -2.16
CA LEU A 91 4.99 1.72 -1.25
C LEU A 91 3.88 0.80 -1.77
N LEU A 92 3.55 0.91 -3.06
CA LEU A 92 2.58 0.02 -3.72
C LEU A 92 3.03 -1.44 -3.67
N LEU A 93 4.33 -1.72 -3.81
CA LEU A 93 4.88 -3.06 -3.70
C LEU A 93 4.63 -3.65 -2.31
N GLN A 94 4.89 -2.88 -1.25
CA GLN A 94 4.61 -3.30 0.13
C GLN A 94 3.11 -3.58 0.34
N ILE A 95 2.23 -2.74 -0.24
CA ILE A 95 0.78 -2.96 -0.19
C ILE A 95 0.41 -4.28 -0.87
N CYS A 96 0.90 -4.54 -2.09
CA CYS A 96 0.62 -5.79 -2.80
C CYS A 96 1.08 -7.01 -2.01
N MET A 97 2.27 -6.97 -1.41
CA MET A 97 2.78 -8.05 -0.55
C MET A 97 1.88 -8.29 0.68
N GLY A 98 1.46 -7.21 1.35
CA GLY A 98 0.52 -7.30 2.47
C GLY A 98 -0.85 -7.86 2.08
N LEU A 99 -1.40 -7.44 0.95
CA LEU A 99 -2.69 -7.92 0.44
C LEU A 99 -2.64 -9.39 0.00
N GLU A 100 -1.54 -9.84 -0.61
CA GLU A 100 -1.32 -11.25 -0.93
C GLU A 100 -1.33 -12.11 0.34
N HIS A 101 -0.62 -11.67 1.39
CA HIS A 101 -0.61 -12.36 2.68
C HIS A 101 -2.01 -12.43 3.31
N LEU A 102 -2.75 -11.32 3.33
CA LEU A 102 -4.14 -11.29 3.85
C LEU A 102 -5.07 -12.22 3.08
N ARG A 103 -4.91 -12.29 1.74
CA ARG A 103 -5.66 -13.19 0.88
C ARG A 103 -5.40 -14.66 1.21
N VAL A 104 -4.13 -15.05 1.41
CA VAL A 104 -3.76 -16.42 1.81
C VAL A 104 -4.38 -16.80 3.16
N GLN A 105 -4.52 -15.84 4.08
CA GLN A 105 -5.13 -16.04 5.39
C GLN A 105 -6.67 -15.98 5.37
N ASN A 106 -7.31 -15.85 4.19
CA ASN A 106 -8.76 -15.68 4.01
C ASN A 106 -9.37 -14.56 4.87
N VAL A 107 -8.58 -13.52 5.18
CA VAL A 107 -9.07 -12.40 5.97
C VAL A 107 -9.75 -11.42 5.03
N ALA A 108 -11.02 -11.12 5.33
CA ALA A 108 -11.76 -10.12 4.58
C ALA A 108 -10.98 -8.80 4.61
N GLN A 109 -10.71 -8.28 3.41
CA GLN A 109 -9.90 -7.08 3.25
C GLN A 109 -10.71 -5.91 3.80
N GLY A 110 -10.17 -5.21 4.79
CA GLY A 110 -10.75 -3.97 5.28
C GLY A 110 -10.73 -2.88 4.21
N ASP A 111 -11.27 -1.72 4.52
CA ASP A 111 -11.28 -0.58 3.62
C ASP A 111 -9.85 -0.09 3.31
N LEU A 112 -9.39 -0.33 2.09
CA LEU A 112 -8.03 0.01 1.65
C LEU A 112 -8.02 1.45 1.12
N CYS A 113 -7.97 2.40 2.04
CA CYS A 113 -7.85 3.83 1.76
C CYS A 113 -6.51 4.38 2.29
N PRO A 114 -5.97 5.48 1.74
CA PRO A 114 -4.71 6.07 2.18
C PRO A 114 -4.64 6.38 3.68
N GLU A 115 -5.76 6.71 4.30
CA GLU A 115 -5.88 7.04 5.72
C GLU A 115 -5.63 5.83 6.62
N ASN A 116 -5.91 4.62 6.12
CA ASN A 116 -5.67 3.37 6.85
C ASN A 116 -4.31 2.71 6.48
N LEU A 117 -3.46 3.42 5.75
CA LEU A 117 -2.11 2.98 5.41
C LEU A 117 -1.12 3.80 6.22
N LEU A 118 -0.42 3.14 7.14
CA LEU A 118 0.45 3.79 8.10
C LEU A 118 1.91 3.72 7.65
N LEU A 119 2.65 4.82 7.76
CA LEU A 119 4.06 4.88 7.44
C LEU A 119 4.88 4.91 8.74
N VAL A 120 5.80 3.96 8.85
CA VAL A 120 6.70 3.77 10.01
C VAL A 120 8.13 3.89 9.53
N GLN A 121 8.96 4.65 10.24
CA GLN A 121 10.38 4.74 9.93
C GLN A 121 11.07 3.41 10.27
N CYS A 122 11.79 2.83 9.31
CA CYS A 122 12.68 1.73 9.62
C CYS A 122 13.82 2.24 10.53
N PRO A 123 14.22 1.49 11.58
CA PRO A 123 15.40 1.83 12.34
C PRO A 123 16.63 1.74 11.43
N CYS A 124 17.07 2.88 10.90
CA CYS A 124 18.34 2.97 10.22
C CYS A 124 19.44 3.00 11.29
N PRO A 125 20.47 2.13 11.19
CA PRO A 125 21.65 2.31 12.02
C PRO A 125 22.25 3.70 11.78
N PRO A 126 22.79 4.37 12.81
CA PRO A 126 23.35 5.71 12.67
C PRO A 126 24.46 5.68 11.61
N GLN A 127 24.21 6.32 10.48
CA GLN A 127 25.16 6.39 9.38
C GLN A 127 26.31 7.32 9.81
N GLY A 128 27.52 6.77 9.95
CA GLY A 128 28.74 7.57 10.02
C GLY A 128 28.77 8.54 8.83
N GLN A 129 29.17 9.78 9.11
CA GLN A 129 29.04 10.99 8.27
C GLN A 129 29.68 10.93 6.86
N GLN A 130 29.21 10.06 5.95
CA GLN A 130 29.74 10.05 4.59
C GLN A 130 28.67 9.81 3.53
N GLY A 131 28.20 10.92 2.97
CA GLY A 131 28.28 11.10 1.51
C GLY A 131 27.08 10.73 0.64
N GLN A 132 25.91 10.40 1.17
CA GLN A 132 24.68 10.40 0.36
C GLN A 132 23.63 11.29 1.02
N LYS A 133 23.57 12.53 0.54
CA LYS A 133 22.57 13.52 0.89
C LYS A 133 21.25 13.08 0.24
N GLU A 134 20.59 12.06 0.80
CA GLU A 134 19.22 11.73 0.42
C GLU A 134 18.40 13.00 0.60
N LEU A 135 17.66 13.42 -0.43
CA LEU A 135 16.82 14.60 -0.32
C LEU A 135 15.83 14.38 0.83
N PRO A 136 15.62 15.38 1.71
CA PRO A 136 14.68 15.26 2.82
C PRO A 136 13.30 14.86 2.27
N GLY A 137 12.80 13.70 2.70
CA GLY A 137 11.51 13.14 2.28
C GLY A 137 11.56 11.95 1.30
N LEU A 138 12.74 11.48 0.90
CA LEU A 138 12.88 10.32 -0.02
C LEU A 138 13.28 9.00 0.65
N SER A 139 13.52 8.96 1.96
CA SER A 139 13.82 7.70 2.66
C SER A 139 12.61 6.78 2.61
N LEU A 140 12.79 5.52 2.22
CA LEU A 140 11.70 4.54 2.13
C LEU A 140 11.16 4.17 3.53
N PRO A 141 9.91 4.52 3.89
CA PRO A 141 9.30 4.04 5.11
C PRO A 141 8.75 2.61 4.94
N ARG A 142 8.60 1.92 6.06
CA ARG A 142 7.82 0.69 6.16
C ARG A 142 6.34 1.04 6.16
N LEU A 143 5.59 0.47 5.23
CA LEU A 143 4.14 0.67 5.12
C LEU A 143 3.40 -0.47 5.84
N LEU A 144 2.41 -0.11 6.67
CA LEU A 144 1.54 -1.05 7.37
C LEU A 144 0.07 -0.84 6.99
N ILE A 145 -0.61 -1.93 6.67
CA ILE A 145 -2.07 -1.96 6.48
C ILE A 145 -2.72 -2.08 7.85
N SER A 146 -3.58 -1.12 8.24
CA SER A 146 -4.26 -1.10 9.55
C SER A 146 -5.74 -1.52 9.50
N SER A 147 -6.38 -1.48 8.32
CA SER A 147 -7.86 -1.59 8.20
C SER A 147 -8.50 -2.91 8.62
N PHE A 148 -7.75 -3.95 8.97
CA PHE A 148 -8.31 -5.28 9.20
C PHE A 148 -8.98 -5.43 10.58
N PHE A 149 -8.78 -4.50 11.53
CA PHE A 149 -9.45 -4.54 12.83
C PHE A 149 -10.97 -4.37 12.73
N LYS A 150 -11.45 -3.51 11.83
CA LYS A 150 -12.88 -3.26 11.59
C LYS A 150 -13.64 -4.50 11.12
N VAL A 151 -12.93 -5.46 10.52
CA VAL A 151 -13.49 -6.69 9.95
C VAL A 151 -13.59 -7.79 11.01
N GLN A 152 -12.62 -7.86 11.93
CA GLN A 152 -12.56 -8.93 12.93
C GLN A 152 -13.61 -8.76 14.04
N GLU A 153 -14.05 -7.52 14.31
CA GLU A 153 -15.09 -7.21 15.30
C GLU A 153 -16.49 -7.65 14.85
N LYS A 154 -16.80 -7.59 13.54
CA LYS A 154 -18.08 -8.09 12.99
C LYS A 154 -18.25 -9.61 13.10
N GLN A 155 -17.19 -10.37 13.34
CA GLN A 155 -17.24 -11.83 13.42
C GLN A 155 -17.40 -12.40 14.84
N ARG A 156 -17.49 -11.57 15.88
CA ARG A 156 -17.80 -12.04 17.25
C ARG A 156 -19.03 -11.36 17.84
N PRO A 157 -20.21 -12.02 17.80
CA PRO A 157 -21.28 -11.73 18.73
C PRO A 157 -21.41 -12.89 19.73
N CYS A 158 -21.01 -12.66 20.98
CA CYS A 158 -21.50 -13.43 22.12
C CYS A 158 -22.05 -12.45 23.16
N SER A 159 -23.34 -12.12 23.06
CA SER A 159 -24.32 -12.37 24.13
C SER A 159 -25.69 -11.76 23.79
N SER A 160 -26.70 -12.52 24.19
CA SER A 160 -28.15 -12.33 24.14
C SER A 160 -28.71 -10.91 24.32
N SER A 161 -29.59 -10.48 23.42
CA SER A 161 -31.02 -10.20 23.69
C SER A 161 -31.70 -9.66 22.43
N GLN A 162 -33.00 -9.94 22.31
CA GLN A 162 -33.85 -9.65 21.15
C GLN A 162 -33.83 -8.18 20.75
N GLU A 163 -33.53 -7.94 19.48
CA GLU A 163 -34.24 -6.98 18.63
C GLU A 163 -33.91 -7.32 17.17
N GLN A 164 -34.85 -7.99 16.51
CA GLN A 164 -34.85 -8.18 15.06
C GLN A 164 -35.46 -6.92 14.45
N ASP A 165 -34.67 -6.12 13.71
CA ASP A 165 -35.06 -5.72 12.34
C ASP A 165 -33.95 -4.95 11.59
N TRP A 166 -33.76 -5.31 10.31
CA TRP A 166 -33.06 -4.57 9.23
C TRP A 166 -31.52 -4.43 9.16
N SER A 167 -30.74 -5.46 9.49
CA SER A 167 -29.37 -5.58 8.98
C SER A 167 -29.08 -6.93 8.32
N GLN A 168 -29.92 -7.32 7.35
CA GLN A 168 -29.54 -8.27 6.30
C GLN A 168 -28.59 -7.58 5.32
N GLY A 169 -27.37 -7.34 5.78
CA GLY A 169 -26.21 -6.93 5.00
C GLY A 169 -25.03 -7.73 5.52
N LEU A 170 -25.14 -9.06 5.44
CA LEU A 170 -24.03 -10.00 5.63
C LEU A 170 -22.79 -9.36 5.01
N ALA A 171 -21.75 -9.14 5.81
CA ALA A 171 -20.47 -8.65 5.37
C ALA A 171 -19.92 -9.64 4.35
N ALA A 172 -20.27 -9.41 3.09
CA ALA A 172 -19.75 -10.17 1.97
C ALA A 172 -18.22 -10.02 2.04
N PRO A 173 -17.44 -11.11 1.86
CA PRO A 173 -16.04 -10.94 1.55
C PRO A 173 -15.99 -9.93 0.40
N SER A 174 -15.27 -8.83 0.59
CA SER A 174 -15.04 -7.90 -0.51
C SER A 174 -14.56 -8.76 -1.67
N PRO A 175 -15.26 -8.81 -2.81
CA PRO A 175 -14.88 -9.70 -3.90
C PRO A 175 -13.41 -9.43 -4.22
N PRO A 176 -12.59 -10.42 -4.61
CA PRO A 176 -11.15 -10.22 -4.84
C PRO A 176 -10.88 -8.95 -5.65
N ALA A 177 -11.73 -8.73 -6.66
CA ALA A 177 -11.96 -7.52 -7.44
C ALA A 177 -11.79 -6.17 -6.70
N ALA A 178 -12.16 -6.06 -5.43
CA ALA A 178 -12.16 -4.83 -4.66
C ALA A 178 -10.74 -4.38 -4.28
N ALA A 179 -9.85 -5.32 -3.92
CA ALA A 179 -8.46 -4.97 -3.63
C ALA A 179 -7.74 -4.45 -4.87
N GLU A 180 -7.93 -5.10 -6.03
CA GLU A 180 -7.31 -4.63 -7.26
C GLU A 180 -7.77 -3.21 -7.61
N LEU A 181 -9.07 -2.94 -7.49
CA LEU A 181 -9.63 -1.61 -7.74
C LEU A 181 -9.08 -0.57 -6.76
N ASN A 182 -8.95 -0.91 -5.48
CA ASN A 182 -8.40 0.00 -4.48
C ASN A 182 -6.92 0.29 -4.74
N VAL A 183 -6.11 -0.71 -5.10
CA VAL A 183 -4.72 -0.46 -5.53
C VAL A 183 -4.67 0.41 -6.78
N GLY A 184 -5.57 0.17 -7.75
CA GLY A 184 -5.72 1.03 -8.92
C GLY A 184 -6.01 2.49 -8.56
N ARG A 185 -6.90 2.75 -7.60
CA ARG A 185 -7.20 4.09 -7.08
C ARG A 185 -6.02 4.72 -6.35
N LEU A 186 -5.32 3.93 -5.53
CA LEU A 186 -4.14 4.38 -4.80
C LEU A 186 -3.04 4.87 -5.75
N ILE A 187 -2.87 4.26 -6.93
CA ILE A 187 -1.91 4.74 -7.95
C ILE A 187 -2.24 6.19 -8.35
N TYR A 188 -3.51 6.50 -8.62
CA TYR A 188 -3.91 7.87 -8.98
C TYR A 188 -3.67 8.86 -7.84
N GLN A 189 -4.01 8.47 -6.61
CA GLN A 189 -3.82 9.31 -5.43
C GLN A 189 -2.34 9.59 -5.17
N ILE A 190 -1.48 8.56 -5.22
CA ILE A 190 -0.03 8.72 -5.08
C ILE A 190 0.51 9.63 -6.18
N LEU A 191 0.03 9.51 -7.42
CA LEU A 191 0.47 10.35 -8.53
C LEU A 191 -0.16 11.76 -8.55
N HIS A 192 -0.88 12.14 -7.50
CA HIS A 192 -1.55 13.44 -7.38
C HIS A 192 -2.55 13.71 -8.52
N VAL A 193 -3.21 12.67 -9.02
CA VAL A 193 -4.26 12.77 -10.03
C VAL A 193 -5.61 12.49 -9.38
N ASP A 194 -6.50 13.48 -9.39
CA ASP A 194 -7.83 13.33 -8.83
C ASP A 194 -8.64 12.30 -9.62
N ILE A 195 -9.13 11.28 -8.92
CA ILE A 195 -10.02 10.27 -9.49
C ILE A 195 -11.34 10.24 -8.72
N SER A 196 -12.37 10.87 -9.28
CA SER A 196 -13.72 10.79 -8.73
C SER A 196 -14.26 9.35 -8.87
N LEU A 197 -14.89 8.81 -7.82
CA LEU A 197 -15.51 7.47 -7.84
C LEU A 197 -16.53 7.32 -8.98
N GLU A 198 -17.20 8.41 -9.33
CA GLU A 198 -18.12 8.52 -10.46
C GLU A 198 -17.42 8.25 -11.81
N ASN A 199 -16.11 8.52 -11.95
CA ASN A 199 -15.39 8.24 -13.20
C ASN A 199 -14.97 6.76 -13.32
N ILE A 200 -14.82 6.05 -12.20
CA ILE A 200 -14.43 4.62 -12.18
C ILE A 200 -15.65 3.72 -12.35
N LEU A 201 -16.73 4.03 -11.63
CA LEU A 201 -17.96 3.23 -11.60
C LEU A 201 -19.07 3.79 -12.50
N GLY A 202 -18.98 5.06 -12.91
CA GLY A 202 -20.01 5.72 -13.69
C GLY A 202 -19.93 5.38 -15.17
N PHE A 203 -21.06 4.85 -15.64
CA PHE A 203 -21.37 4.49 -17.02
C PHE A 203 -21.25 5.62 -18.07
N ARG A 204 -20.79 6.83 -17.71
CA ARG A 204 -20.79 8.01 -18.61
C ARG A 204 -19.49 8.23 -19.39
N SER A 205 -18.32 7.89 -18.84
CA SER A 205 -17.03 8.12 -19.51
C SER A 205 -16.25 6.80 -19.60
N LYS A 206 -15.97 6.35 -20.83
CA LYS A 206 -15.17 5.12 -21.09
C LYS A 206 -13.67 5.28 -20.81
N ARG A 207 -13.20 6.49 -20.51
CA ARG A 207 -11.76 6.79 -20.39
C ARG A 207 -11.41 7.15 -18.95
N LEU A 208 -10.40 6.46 -18.42
CA LEU A 208 -9.75 6.82 -17.17
C LEU A 208 -9.01 8.16 -17.35
N PRO A 209 -8.86 8.96 -16.28
CA PRO A 209 -8.05 10.19 -16.34
C PRO A 209 -6.64 9.88 -16.81
N GLU A 210 -6.04 10.78 -17.58
CA GLU A 210 -4.68 10.57 -18.07
C GLU A 210 -3.65 10.86 -16.97
N ILE A 211 -2.80 9.88 -16.68
CA ILE A 211 -1.63 10.06 -15.83
C ILE A 211 -0.53 10.77 -16.66
N PRO A 212 0.01 11.91 -16.19
CA PRO A 212 1.07 12.64 -16.87
C PRO A 212 2.37 11.82 -16.88
N LEU A 213 3.12 11.89 -17.98
CA LEU A 213 4.37 11.15 -18.16
C LEU A 213 5.56 11.97 -17.66
N LEU A 214 5.78 11.96 -16.34
CA LEU A 214 6.79 12.77 -15.67
C LEU A 214 8.12 12.03 -15.43
N SER A 215 8.11 10.70 -15.50
CA SER A 215 9.28 9.86 -15.25
C SER A 215 9.26 8.54 -16.02
N ILE A 216 10.33 7.76 -15.88
CA ILE A 216 10.43 6.38 -16.41
C ILE A 216 9.39 5.42 -15.83
N TYR A 217 8.78 5.77 -14.70
CA TYR A 217 7.77 4.94 -14.02
C TYR A 217 6.35 5.29 -14.46
N SER A 218 6.09 6.51 -14.92
CA SER A 218 4.73 7.01 -15.15
C SER A 218 3.98 6.19 -16.18
N ALA A 219 4.62 5.81 -17.29
CA ALA A 219 4.01 4.97 -18.32
C ALA A 219 3.62 3.57 -17.78
N GLY A 220 4.50 2.99 -16.97
CA GLY A 220 4.28 1.70 -16.32
C GLY A 220 3.17 1.74 -15.28
N LEU A 221 3.15 2.79 -14.43
CA LEU A 221 2.10 3.01 -13.45
C LEU A 221 0.75 3.30 -14.11
N LYS A 222 0.73 4.06 -15.21
CA LYS A 222 -0.47 4.26 -16.03
C LYS A 222 -1.01 2.95 -16.59
N ARG A 223 -0.14 2.10 -17.13
CA ARG A 223 -0.51 0.78 -17.63
C ARG A 223 -1.06 -0.10 -16.51
N LEU A 224 -0.35 -0.17 -15.37
CA LEU A 224 -0.79 -0.93 -14.21
C LEU A 224 -2.15 -0.48 -13.69
N ALA A 225 -2.36 0.83 -13.54
CA ALA A 225 -3.64 1.38 -13.11
C ALA A 225 -4.78 1.05 -14.07
N THR A 226 -4.52 1.08 -15.39
CA THR A 226 -5.51 0.68 -16.42
C THR A 226 -5.88 -0.80 -16.29
N LEU A 227 -4.90 -1.66 -16.05
CA LEU A 227 -5.12 -3.11 -15.88
C LEU A 227 -5.86 -3.43 -14.58
N LEU A 228 -5.59 -2.71 -13.49
CA LEU A 228 -6.25 -2.89 -12.20
C LEU A 228 -7.67 -2.31 -12.19
N LEU A 229 -7.90 -1.21 -12.89
CA LEU A 229 -9.21 -0.56 -13.01
C LEU A 229 -10.04 -1.08 -14.19
N HIS A 230 -9.68 -2.25 -14.73
CA HIS A 230 -10.42 -2.85 -15.84
C HIS A 230 -11.86 -3.20 -15.42
N ARG A 231 -12.84 -2.87 -16.28
CA ARG A 231 -14.27 -3.07 -16.01
C ARG A 231 -14.63 -4.55 -15.92
N ASP A 232 -14.11 -5.32 -16.87
CA ASP A 232 -14.24 -6.78 -16.88
C ASP A 232 -13.32 -7.41 -15.83
N PRO A 233 -13.85 -8.10 -14.81
CA PRO A 233 -13.06 -8.80 -13.79
C PRO A 233 -12.13 -9.87 -14.38
N HIS A 234 -12.48 -10.47 -15.53
CA HIS A 234 -11.66 -11.52 -16.15
C HIS A 234 -10.41 -10.97 -16.85
N GLN A 235 -10.42 -9.71 -17.25
CA GLN A 235 -9.28 -9.01 -17.85
C GLN A 235 -8.47 -8.21 -16.82
N ARG A 236 -8.98 -8.13 -15.59
CA ARG A 236 -8.31 -7.43 -14.49
C ARG A 236 -7.11 -8.25 -14.03
N VAL A 237 -5.96 -7.59 -13.89
CA VAL A 237 -4.76 -8.24 -13.36
C VAL A 237 -4.90 -8.47 -11.87
N SER A 238 -4.45 -9.64 -11.39
CA SER A 238 -4.45 -9.95 -9.95
C SER A 238 -3.43 -9.11 -9.18
N ILE A 239 -3.57 -9.05 -7.85
CA ILE A 239 -2.56 -8.40 -6.98
C ILE A 239 -1.16 -9.00 -7.17
N GLU A 240 -1.06 -10.32 -7.41
CA GLU A 240 0.21 -10.99 -7.66
C GLU A 240 0.86 -10.55 -8.98
N GLN A 241 0.06 -10.38 -10.03
CA GLN A 241 0.53 -9.81 -11.29
C GLN A 241 0.93 -8.34 -11.12
N ALA A 242 0.17 -7.57 -10.34
CA ALA A 242 0.50 -6.18 -10.02
C ALA A 242 1.84 -6.07 -9.26
N ARG A 243 2.08 -6.96 -8.29
CA ARG A 243 3.37 -7.10 -7.60
C ARG A 243 4.49 -7.36 -8.59
N GLY A 244 4.32 -8.33 -9.49
CA GLY A 244 5.29 -8.64 -10.54
C GLY A 244 5.59 -7.43 -11.44
N ILE A 245 4.55 -6.70 -11.87
CA ILE A 245 4.69 -5.48 -12.68
C ILE A 245 5.49 -4.42 -11.93
N LEU A 246 5.17 -4.14 -10.66
CA LEU A 246 5.90 -3.18 -9.82
C LEU A 246 7.36 -3.58 -9.64
N GLN A 247 7.65 -4.87 -9.42
CA GLN A 247 9.02 -5.38 -9.33
C GLN A 247 9.79 -5.19 -10.64
N VAL A 248 9.15 -5.41 -11.78
CA VAL A 248 9.76 -5.15 -13.10
C VAL A 248 10.00 -3.65 -13.31
N LEU A 249 9.06 -2.79 -12.89
CA LEU A 249 9.25 -1.34 -12.93
C LEU A 249 10.41 -0.89 -12.03
N LEU A 250 10.64 -1.52 -10.88
CA LEU A 250 11.69 -1.14 -9.95
C LEU A 250 13.08 -1.65 -10.35
N TRP A 251 13.19 -2.94 -10.70
CA TRP A 251 14.47 -3.64 -10.91
C TRP A 251 14.53 -4.51 -12.16
N GLY A 252 13.44 -4.63 -12.91
CA GLY A 252 13.30 -5.52 -14.06
C GLY A 252 13.95 -5.07 -15.36
N PRO A 253 13.84 -5.90 -16.41
CA PRO A 253 14.28 -5.55 -17.75
C PRO A 253 13.38 -4.44 -18.33
N ARG A 254 14.03 -3.40 -18.86
CA ARG A 254 13.35 -2.26 -19.48
C ARG A 254 12.96 -2.55 -20.93
N GLN A 255 12.03 -1.77 -21.47
CA GLN A 255 11.53 -1.97 -22.84
C GLN A 255 12.65 -1.87 -23.89
N GLU A 256 13.69 -1.06 -23.64
CA GLU A 256 14.83 -0.88 -24.55
C GLU A 256 15.66 -2.16 -24.73
N LEU A 257 15.65 -3.06 -23.75
CA LEU A 257 16.30 -4.37 -23.88
C LEU A 257 15.65 -5.19 -25.01
N PHE A 258 14.33 -5.09 -25.14
CA PHE A 258 13.56 -5.82 -26.15
C PHE A 258 13.50 -5.13 -27.50
N ALA A 259 13.81 -3.83 -27.56
CA ALA A 259 13.99 -3.11 -28.82
C ALA A 259 15.27 -3.57 -29.54
N ARG A 260 16.31 -3.92 -28.78
CA ARG A 260 17.62 -4.35 -29.33
C ARG A 260 17.73 -5.86 -29.56
N SER A 261 16.92 -6.66 -28.89
CA SER A 261 17.02 -8.11 -28.93
C SER A 261 15.65 -8.74 -28.85
N ARG A 262 15.41 -9.79 -29.64
CA ARG A 262 14.15 -10.53 -29.59
C ARG A 262 13.93 -11.05 -28.18
N LYS A 263 12.77 -10.72 -27.60
CA LYS A 263 12.34 -11.25 -26.30
C LYS A 263 12.31 -12.79 -26.36
N SER A 264 13.20 -13.42 -25.60
CA SER A 264 13.34 -14.87 -25.51
C SER A 264 13.60 -15.28 -24.06
N LEU A 265 13.28 -16.54 -23.71
CA LEU A 265 13.55 -17.06 -22.37
C LEU A 265 15.04 -17.08 -22.05
N GLY A 266 15.89 -17.44 -23.02
CA GLY A 266 17.35 -17.43 -22.86
C GLY A 266 17.91 -16.05 -22.53
N LEU A 267 17.44 -14.99 -23.20
CA LEU A 267 17.85 -13.61 -22.91
C LEU A 267 17.48 -13.21 -21.46
N LEU A 268 16.25 -13.54 -21.05
CA LEU A 268 15.76 -13.23 -19.70
C LEU A 268 16.52 -14.01 -18.62
N GLN A 269 16.87 -15.27 -18.89
CA GLN A 269 17.67 -16.10 -18.01
C GLN A 269 19.08 -15.51 -17.82
N SER A 270 19.77 -15.14 -18.91
CA SER A 270 21.09 -14.49 -18.83
C SER A 270 21.01 -13.16 -18.09
N TRP A 271 20.00 -12.33 -18.39
CA TRP A 271 19.77 -11.07 -17.68
C TRP A 271 19.59 -11.30 -16.17
N LEU A 272 18.79 -12.31 -15.79
CA LEU A 272 18.51 -12.64 -14.39
C LEU A 272 19.77 -13.11 -13.66
N GLN A 273 20.59 -13.94 -14.30
CA GLN A 273 21.87 -14.40 -13.74
C GLN A 273 22.82 -13.23 -13.48
N VAL A 274 22.97 -12.31 -14.44
CA VAL A 274 23.80 -11.11 -14.28
C VAL A 274 23.29 -10.24 -13.12
N LYS A 275 21.97 -10.01 -13.03
CA LYS A 275 21.40 -9.21 -11.93
C LYS A 275 21.60 -9.84 -10.56
N ARG A 276 21.44 -11.16 -10.43
CA ARG A 276 21.71 -11.90 -9.19
C ARG A 276 23.18 -11.80 -8.80
N ALA A 277 24.11 -11.97 -9.75
CA ALA A 277 25.55 -11.85 -9.51
C ALA A 277 25.94 -10.44 -9.04
N LEU A 278 25.42 -9.40 -9.69
CA LEU A 278 25.66 -8.00 -9.30
C LEU A 278 25.11 -7.68 -7.90
N LEU A 279 23.93 -8.23 -7.57
CA LEU A 279 23.36 -8.06 -6.24
C LEU A 279 24.26 -8.69 -5.17
N LEU A 280 24.72 -9.93 -5.39
CA LEU A 280 25.65 -10.62 -4.48
C LEU A 280 26.98 -9.86 -4.33
N LEU A 281 27.54 -9.35 -5.43
CA LEU A 281 28.76 -8.56 -5.41
C LEU A 281 28.58 -7.29 -4.56
N ARG A 282 27.47 -6.57 -4.74
CA ARG A 282 27.14 -5.38 -3.94
C ARG A 282 27.04 -5.71 -2.45
N PHE A 283 26.51 -6.87 -2.07
CA PHE A 283 26.49 -7.31 -0.67
C PHE A 283 27.87 -7.62 -0.13
N ALA A 284 28.74 -8.27 -0.92
CA ALA A 284 30.11 -8.57 -0.53
C ALA A 284 30.97 -7.30 -0.36
N GLU A 285 30.76 -6.29 -1.21
CA GLU A 285 31.42 -4.98 -1.06
C GLU A 285 30.94 -4.24 0.19
N ASN A 286 29.63 -4.25 0.44
CA ASN A 286 29.03 -3.61 1.61
C ASN A 286 29.41 -4.29 2.94
N SER A 287 29.77 -5.58 2.93
CA SER A 287 30.28 -6.25 4.14
C SER A 287 31.77 -6.02 4.38
N ALA A 288 32.54 -5.75 3.31
CA ALA A 288 33.96 -5.43 3.39
C ALA A 288 34.22 -3.98 3.79
N GLY A 289 33.42 -3.03 3.28
CA GLY A 289 33.33 -1.69 3.86
C GLY A 289 32.52 -1.76 5.15
N ALA A 290 32.84 -1.00 6.19
CA ALA A 290 32.06 -0.96 7.45
C ALA A 290 30.66 -0.30 7.27
N ARG A 291 29.95 -0.64 6.18
CA ARG A 291 28.64 -0.13 5.84
C ARG A 291 27.60 -0.86 6.69
N ALA A 292 26.60 -0.09 7.09
CA ALA A 292 25.57 -0.54 7.98
C ALA A 292 24.63 -1.58 7.34
N SER A 293 23.81 -2.21 8.18
CA SER A 293 22.83 -3.25 7.82
C SER A 293 22.00 -2.89 6.57
N PRO A 294 21.58 -3.88 5.77
CA PRO A 294 20.82 -3.63 4.55
C PRO A 294 19.50 -2.91 4.83
N GLY A 295 19.15 -1.96 3.98
CA GLY A 295 17.90 -1.21 4.06
C GLY A 295 16.70 -2.04 3.60
N LEU A 296 15.51 -1.43 3.74
CA LEU A 296 14.25 -2.05 3.33
C LEU A 296 14.19 -2.27 1.81
N GLU A 297 14.72 -1.34 1.01
CA GLU A 297 14.75 -1.49 -0.45
C GLU A 297 15.64 -2.66 -0.87
N GLU A 298 16.83 -2.81 -0.28
CA GLU A 298 17.70 -3.96 -0.52
C GLU A 298 17.01 -5.27 -0.19
N TRP A 299 16.27 -5.34 0.92
CA TRP A 299 15.51 -6.53 1.30
C TRP A 299 14.40 -6.85 0.27
N LEU A 300 13.62 -5.85 -0.16
CA LEU A 300 12.58 -6.03 -1.19
C LEU A 300 13.18 -6.50 -2.53
N CYS A 301 14.33 -5.95 -2.91
CA CYS A 301 15.07 -6.34 -4.10
C CYS A 301 15.55 -7.81 -4.02
N CYS A 302 16.10 -8.22 -2.88
CA CYS A 302 16.48 -9.61 -2.63
C CYS A 302 15.28 -10.57 -2.72
N GLN A 303 14.16 -10.22 -2.09
CA GLN A 303 12.92 -11.00 -2.15
C GLN A 303 12.48 -11.23 -3.60
N TYR A 304 12.54 -10.19 -4.44
CA TYR A 304 12.25 -10.31 -5.87
C TYR A 304 13.22 -11.26 -6.58
N PHE A 305 14.53 -11.03 -6.49
CA PHE A 305 15.52 -11.83 -7.21
C PHE A 305 15.63 -13.26 -6.70
N GLN A 306 15.26 -13.53 -5.46
CA GLN A 306 15.17 -14.87 -4.89
C GLN A 306 14.06 -15.69 -5.57
N GLY A 307 12.87 -15.11 -5.75
CA GLY A 307 11.69 -15.84 -6.24
C GLY A 307 11.43 -15.76 -7.74
N VAL A 308 11.97 -14.77 -8.44
CA VAL A 308 11.65 -14.55 -9.86
C VAL A 308 12.28 -15.60 -10.78
N THR A 309 11.53 -16.02 -11.80
CA THR A 309 11.99 -16.90 -12.89
C THR A 309 11.89 -16.21 -14.24
N GLU A 310 12.63 -16.68 -15.24
CA GLU A 310 12.56 -16.22 -16.62
C GLU A 310 11.15 -16.31 -17.21
N HIS A 311 10.36 -17.31 -16.81
CA HIS A 311 8.96 -17.47 -17.23
C HIS A 311 8.06 -16.38 -16.65
N THR A 312 8.19 -16.11 -15.34
CA THR A 312 7.42 -15.02 -14.68
C THR A 312 7.79 -13.67 -15.27
N LEU A 313 9.08 -13.41 -15.52
CA LEU A 313 9.56 -12.22 -16.21
C LEU A 313 8.97 -12.09 -17.60
N TYR A 314 8.94 -13.18 -18.37
CA TYR A 314 8.39 -13.19 -19.72
C TYR A 314 6.91 -12.80 -19.70
N GLN A 315 6.12 -13.37 -18.80
CA GLN A 315 4.68 -13.08 -18.66
C GLN A 315 4.45 -11.62 -18.23
N VAL A 316 5.10 -11.17 -17.16
CA VAL A 316 4.94 -9.81 -16.63
C VAL A 316 5.34 -8.75 -17.66
N THR A 317 6.47 -8.94 -18.33
CA THR A 317 6.92 -8.01 -19.39
C THR A 317 6.03 -8.05 -20.62
N GLN A 318 5.32 -9.17 -20.88
CA GLN A 318 4.34 -9.25 -21.96
C GLN A 318 3.13 -8.37 -21.65
N VAL A 319 2.65 -8.42 -20.41
CA VAL A 319 1.49 -7.64 -19.95
C VAL A 319 1.83 -6.16 -19.85
N LEU A 320 3.01 -5.83 -19.33
CA LEU A 320 3.45 -4.45 -19.10
C LEU A 320 3.77 -3.71 -20.40
N TYR A 321 4.47 -4.36 -21.34
CA TYR A 321 4.92 -3.74 -22.60
C TYR A 321 4.05 -4.15 -23.80
N ALA A 322 2.88 -4.75 -23.57
CA ALA A 322 1.96 -5.03 -24.65
C ALA A 322 1.53 -3.70 -25.32
N PRO A 323 1.44 -3.68 -26.65
CA PRO A 323 1.12 -2.47 -27.41
C PRO A 323 -0.22 -1.84 -27.02
#